data_AF-A0A2W4MA68-F1
#
_entry.id   AF-A0A2W4MA68-F1
#
_cell.length_a   1.000
_cell.length_b   1.000
_cell.length_c   1.000
_cell.angle_alpha   90.00
_cell.angle_beta   90.00
_cell.angle_gamma   90.00
#
_symmetry.space_group_name_H-M   'P 1'
#
loop_
_entity.id
_entity.type
_entity.pdbx_description
1 polymer ?
#
loop_
_entity_poly.entity_id
_entity_poly.type
_entity_poly.pdbx_seq_one_letter_code
_entity_poly.pdbx_strand_id
1 'polypeptide(L)'
;DYTDPESPRFQQYTRGYDAVERLFTADPQAVANGGDIILNSYRVETRAEGDISIMAPYGRIEVGSPVPRPNARPEDGGVVTRRGGSIRMMADDDIALHTSRVFTLQGGDILMWTSNGDITAGAGAKTSVRQVPLIYAMSNDGMVSVNVFGLQTGAGIGVLDALQGESEQREKSRMDLLAFRGEVNAGDAGIRVIGDLNIAALRVVGAENIQVSQGESTGMPDVAQVNVSALTNASAAASQAATAAQEVVQRERAAAREALPSVFTVRVVNFGDEATSGGNAPTQTRERAARDGYDWNSPVQVLGSGALSAEQKALLTEEERRNLQQ
;
A
#
# COMPACT_ATOMS: atom_id res chain seq x y z
N ASP A 1 -10.69 -24.93 10.28
CA ASP A 1 -11.84 -25.57 9.60
C ASP A 1 -12.35 -24.68 8.48
N TYR A 2 -13.01 -23.54 8.78
CA TYR A 2 -13.53 -22.64 7.74
C TYR A 2 -12.45 -22.06 6.82
N THR A 3 -11.31 -21.64 7.38
CA THR A 3 -10.19 -20.99 6.67
C THR A 3 -9.10 -21.95 6.20
N ASP A 4 -9.27 -23.25 6.42
CA ASP A 4 -8.28 -24.28 6.12
C ASP A 4 -8.61 -24.99 4.79
N PRO A 5 -7.84 -24.77 3.71
CA PRO A 5 -8.11 -25.37 2.40
C PRO A 5 -8.06 -26.90 2.39
N GLU A 6 -7.36 -27.52 3.34
CA GLU A 6 -7.27 -28.98 3.46
C GLU A 6 -8.46 -29.58 4.22
N SER A 7 -9.30 -28.73 4.83
CA SER A 7 -10.47 -29.20 5.56
C SER A 7 -11.60 -29.67 4.62
N PRO A 8 -12.25 -30.81 4.92
CA PRO A 8 -13.53 -31.19 4.30
C PRO A 8 -14.65 -30.16 4.48
N ARG A 9 -14.48 -29.21 5.39
CA ARG A 9 -15.40 -28.12 5.73
C ARG A 9 -14.83 -26.75 5.38
N PHE A 10 -13.89 -26.68 4.44
CA PHE A 10 -13.40 -25.40 3.93
C PHE A 10 -14.58 -24.54 3.46
N GLN A 11 -14.62 -23.28 3.92
CA GLN A 11 -15.72 -22.34 3.69
C GLN A 11 -17.10 -22.78 4.21
N GLN A 12 -17.15 -23.80 5.07
CA GLN A 12 -18.38 -24.25 5.73
C GLN A 12 -18.32 -23.93 7.23
N TYR A 13 -19.32 -23.23 7.73
CA TYR A 13 -19.46 -22.87 9.14
C TYR A 13 -20.59 -23.61 9.86
N THR A 14 -21.29 -24.51 9.16
CA THR A 14 -22.47 -25.25 9.64
C THR A 14 -22.21 -25.98 10.95
N ARG A 15 -21.04 -26.60 11.12
CA ARG A 15 -20.67 -27.30 12.36
C ARG A 15 -20.75 -26.42 13.61
N GLY A 16 -20.36 -25.15 13.50
CA GLY A 16 -20.42 -24.21 14.62
C GLY A 16 -21.86 -23.86 14.97
N TYR A 17 -22.67 -23.54 13.97
CA TYR A 17 -24.11 -23.29 14.17
C TYR A 17 -24.85 -24.53 14.69
N ASP A 18 -24.58 -25.72 14.15
CA ASP A 18 -25.13 -26.98 14.65
C ASP A 18 -24.79 -27.21 16.14
N ALA A 19 -23.58 -26.82 16.57
CA ALA A 19 -23.17 -26.93 17.97
C ALA A 19 -23.91 -25.90 18.85
N VAL A 20 -24.08 -24.68 18.36
CA VAL A 20 -24.85 -23.62 19.01
C VAL A 20 -26.31 -24.06 19.17
N GLU A 21 -26.97 -24.51 18.11
CA GLU A 21 -28.37 -24.95 18.13
C GLU A 21 -28.60 -26.16 19.06
N ARG A 22 -27.60 -27.06 19.19
CA ARG A 22 -27.67 -28.18 20.14
C ARG A 22 -27.55 -27.76 21.59
N LEU A 23 -26.74 -26.74 21.88
CA LEU A 23 -26.51 -26.25 23.24
C LEU A 23 -27.60 -25.24 23.66
N PHE A 24 -28.09 -24.46 22.70
CA PHE A 24 -29.03 -23.37 22.86
C PHE A 24 -30.20 -23.60 21.89
N THR A 25 -31.22 -24.30 22.38
CA THR A 25 -32.28 -24.88 21.55
C THR A 25 -33.41 -23.91 21.21
N ALA A 26 -33.46 -22.72 21.81
CA ALA A 26 -34.47 -21.73 21.46
C ALA A 26 -34.05 -21.03 20.17
N ASP A 27 -35.03 -20.65 19.34
CA ASP A 27 -34.77 -19.79 18.19
C ASP A 27 -34.43 -18.37 18.70
N PRO A 28 -33.25 -17.81 18.39
CA PRO A 28 -32.88 -16.45 18.80
C PRO A 28 -33.93 -15.40 18.43
N GLN A 29 -34.60 -15.54 17.28
CA GLN A 29 -35.64 -14.62 16.82
C GLN A 29 -36.96 -14.76 17.61
N ALA A 30 -37.19 -15.93 18.21
CA ALA A 30 -38.35 -16.18 19.06
C ALA A 30 -38.14 -15.73 20.52
N VAL A 31 -36.88 -15.53 20.94
CA VAL A 31 -36.54 -15.01 22.27
C VAL A 31 -36.59 -13.47 22.22
N ALA A 32 -37.79 -12.91 22.42
CA ALA A 32 -37.96 -11.46 22.51
C ALA A 32 -37.12 -10.88 23.68
N ASN A 33 -36.28 -9.89 23.39
CA ASN A 33 -35.29 -9.30 24.30
C ASN A 33 -34.26 -10.33 24.80
N GLY A 34 -33.39 -10.75 23.89
CA GLY A 34 -32.18 -11.49 24.16
C GLY A 34 -31.48 -11.17 25.48
N GLY A 35 -30.81 -12.17 26.06
CA GLY A 35 -30.00 -12.01 27.27
C GLY A 35 -28.71 -11.24 26.97
N ASP A 36 -28.79 -9.91 26.89
CA ASP A 36 -27.63 -9.04 26.67
C ASP A 36 -26.68 -9.03 27.87
N ILE A 37 -25.38 -8.97 27.60
CA ILE A 37 -24.34 -8.78 28.60
C ILE A 37 -23.66 -7.44 28.36
N ILE A 38 -23.96 -6.45 29.21
CA ILE A 38 -23.42 -5.09 29.11
C ILE A 38 -22.53 -4.83 30.32
N LEU A 39 -21.23 -4.72 30.09
CA LEU A 39 -20.24 -4.45 31.13
C LEU A 39 -20.03 -2.95 31.36
N ASN A 40 -20.46 -2.05 30.46
CA ASN A 40 -20.39 -0.59 30.64
C ASN A 40 -19.03 -0.10 31.19
N SER A 41 -17.94 -0.60 30.62
CA SER A 41 -16.56 -0.31 31.05
C SER A 41 -16.24 -0.72 32.49
N TYR A 42 -16.93 -1.72 33.05
CA TYR A 42 -16.50 -2.46 34.23
C TYR A 42 -15.50 -3.55 33.84
N ARG A 43 -14.72 -4.00 34.83
CA ARG A 43 -13.65 -4.97 34.63
C ARG A 43 -14.06 -6.37 35.06
N VAL A 44 -13.92 -7.33 34.16
CA VAL A 44 -13.92 -8.76 34.45
C VAL A 44 -12.48 -9.23 34.31
N GLU A 45 -11.85 -9.69 35.39
CA GLU A 45 -10.45 -10.10 35.35
C GLU A 45 -10.17 -11.40 36.09
N THR A 46 -9.25 -12.20 35.55
CA THR A 46 -8.61 -13.31 36.27
C THR A 46 -7.18 -12.92 36.63
N ARG A 47 -6.80 -13.21 37.88
CA ARG A 47 -5.48 -12.87 38.42
C ARG A 47 -4.51 -14.05 38.46
N ALA A 48 -5.00 -15.28 38.35
CA ALA A 48 -4.21 -16.50 38.41
C ALA A 48 -4.73 -17.51 37.38
N GLU A 49 -4.13 -17.50 36.17
CA GLU A 49 -4.25 -18.52 35.09
C GLU A 49 -5.67 -19.04 34.80
N GLY A 50 -6.69 -18.23 35.07
CA GLY A 50 -8.08 -18.60 34.91
C GLY A 50 -8.62 -18.15 33.56
N ASP A 51 -9.40 -19.02 32.93
CA ASP A 51 -10.16 -18.68 31.73
C ASP A 51 -11.35 -17.78 32.06
N ILE A 52 -11.75 -16.96 31.09
CA ILE A 52 -13.00 -16.20 31.12
C ILE A 52 -13.88 -16.70 29.99
N SER A 53 -15.14 -17.04 30.30
CA SER A 53 -16.15 -17.40 29.30
C SER A 53 -17.39 -16.55 29.49
N ILE A 54 -17.80 -15.85 28.43
CA ILE A 54 -18.98 -14.98 28.41
C ILE A 54 -19.87 -15.45 27.26
N MET A 55 -21.12 -15.79 27.56
CA MET A 55 -22.06 -16.33 26.59
C MET A 55 -23.39 -15.58 26.68
N ALA A 56 -23.75 -14.91 25.58
CA ALA A 56 -25.03 -14.26 25.32
C ALA A 56 -25.68 -14.93 24.09
N PRO A 57 -26.10 -16.20 24.19
CA PRO A 57 -26.48 -17.03 23.03
C PRO A 57 -27.71 -16.53 22.26
N TYR A 58 -28.43 -15.56 22.80
CA TYR A 58 -29.62 -14.96 22.19
C TYR A 58 -29.57 -13.42 22.22
N GLY A 59 -28.41 -12.82 22.46
CA GLY A 59 -28.28 -11.36 22.58
C GLY A 59 -26.87 -10.89 22.23
N ARG A 60 -26.52 -9.67 22.65
CA ARG A 60 -25.20 -9.06 22.37
C ARG A 60 -24.31 -8.96 23.61
N ILE A 61 -23.02 -8.74 23.36
CA ILE A 61 -22.02 -8.45 24.39
C ILE A 61 -21.45 -7.05 24.17
N GLU A 62 -21.62 -6.15 25.14
CA GLU A 62 -20.99 -4.84 25.15
C GLU A 62 -19.97 -4.76 26.29
N VAL A 63 -18.68 -4.67 25.95
CA VAL A 63 -17.61 -4.62 26.97
C VAL A 63 -17.42 -3.19 27.48
N GLY A 64 -17.39 -2.23 26.56
CA GLY A 64 -17.31 -0.81 26.86
C GLY A 64 -18.65 -0.12 26.86
N SER A 65 -18.61 1.20 26.75
CA SER A 65 -19.78 2.04 26.54
C SER A 65 -19.56 2.96 25.35
N PRO A 66 -20.59 3.18 24.49
CA PRO A 66 -20.53 4.16 23.43
C PRO A 66 -20.39 5.59 23.95
N VAL A 67 -20.76 5.84 25.21
CA VAL A 67 -20.57 7.12 25.89
C VAL A 67 -19.47 6.93 26.96
N PRO A 68 -18.24 7.40 26.71
CA PRO A 68 -17.16 7.28 27.67
C PRO A 68 -17.56 7.99 28.97
N ARG A 69 -17.38 7.32 30.11
CA ARG A 69 -17.54 8.00 31.40
C ARG A 69 -16.47 9.11 31.51
N PRO A 70 -16.77 10.26 32.13
CA PRO A 70 -15.78 11.31 32.37
C PRO A 70 -14.56 10.72 33.08
N ASN A 71 -13.36 10.96 32.53
CA ASN A 71 -12.09 10.43 33.02
C ASN A 71 -11.93 8.90 33.03
N ALA A 72 -12.83 8.13 32.43
CA ALA A 72 -12.61 6.69 32.28
C ALA A 72 -11.51 6.43 31.27
N ARG A 73 -10.51 5.67 31.70
CA ARG A 73 -9.43 5.18 30.86
C ARG A 73 -9.76 3.76 30.43
N PRO A 74 -9.28 3.30 29.25
CA PRO A 74 -9.52 1.93 28.81
C PRO A 74 -9.13 0.87 29.85
N GLU A 75 -8.10 1.15 30.66
CA GLU A 75 -7.64 0.24 31.71
C GLU A 75 -8.58 0.06 32.91
N ASP A 76 -9.53 0.98 33.08
CA ASP A 76 -10.50 0.95 34.17
C ASP A 76 -11.60 -0.10 33.92
N GLY A 77 -11.74 -0.57 32.67
CA GLY A 77 -12.70 -1.60 32.26
C GLY A 77 -12.08 -2.72 31.42
N GLY A 78 -12.94 -3.63 30.97
CA GLY A 78 -12.59 -4.66 29.99
C GLY A 78 -12.59 -6.07 30.54
N VAL A 79 -12.28 -7.02 29.67
CA VAL A 79 -12.16 -8.45 29.99
C VAL A 79 -10.70 -8.86 29.88
N VAL A 80 -10.06 -9.22 30.99
CA VAL A 80 -8.60 -9.36 31.04
C VAL A 80 -8.14 -10.59 31.81
N THR A 81 -7.29 -11.42 31.20
CA THR A 81 -6.54 -12.47 31.92
C THR A 81 -5.11 -12.00 32.18
N ARG A 82 -4.74 -11.83 33.45
CA ARG A 82 -3.43 -11.23 33.79
C ARG A 82 -2.31 -12.24 33.62
N ARG A 83 -2.42 -13.39 34.26
CA ARG A 83 -1.37 -14.41 34.24
C ARG A 83 -1.58 -15.46 33.14
N GLY A 84 -2.16 -15.06 32.02
CA GLY A 84 -2.62 -15.98 31.00
C GLY A 84 -3.96 -16.61 31.37
N GLY A 85 -4.40 -17.57 30.55
CA GLY A 85 -5.78 -18.06 30.52
C GLY A 85 -6.52 -17.50 29.31
N SER A 86 -7.44 -18.30 28.77
CA SER A 86 -8.13 -18.01 27.52
C SER A 86 -9.41 -17.20 27.75
N ILE A 87 -9.77 -16.36 26.77
CA ILE A 87 -11.03 -15.62 26.78
C ILE A 87 -11.92 -16.18 25.66
N ARG A 88 -13.13 -16.59 26.03
CA ARG A 88 -14.14 -17.11 25.12
C ARG A 88 -15.38 -16.23 25.21
N MET A 89 -15.80 -15.67 24.08
CA MET A 89 -17.00 -14.83 23.97
C MET A 89 -17.90 -15.37 22.88
N MET A 90 -19.19 -15.49 23.19
CA MET A 90 -20.20 -15.90 22.22
C MET A 90 -21.42 -15.00 22.35
N ALA A 91 -21.87 -14.43 21.25
CA ALA A 91 -23.10 -13.67 21.13
C ALA A 91 -23.93 -14.20 19.95
N ASP A 92 -25.25 -13.99 19.99
CA ASP A 92 -26.04 -14.11 18.77
C ASP A 92 -25.81 -12.88 17.89
N ASP A 93 -25.95 -11.69 18.48
CA ASP A 93 -25.73 -10.40 17.82
C ASP A 93 -24.25 -9.95 17.97
N ASP A 94 -24.02 -8.69 18.31
CA ASP A 94 -22.70 -8.06 18.27
C ASP A 94 -21.84 -8.36 19.50
N ILE A 95 -20.52 -8.34 19.30
CA ILE A 95 -19.52 -8.20 20.36
C ILE A 95 -18.82 -6.85 20.17
N ALA A 96 -19.17 -5.87 21.00
CA ALA A 96 -18.73 -4.48 20.85
C ALA A 96 -17.87 -4.00 22.03
N LEU A 97 -16.61 -3.67 21.76
CA LEU A 97 -15.68 -3.21 22.81
C LEU A 97 -15.77 -1.71 23.09
N HIS A 98 -16.22 -0.89 22.15
CA HIS A 98 -16.22 0.58 22.27
C HIS A 98 -14.85 1.14 22.70
N THR A 99 -14.76 1.86 23.81
CA THR A 99 -13.49 2.38 24.36
C THR A 99 -12.83 1.46 25.38
N SER A 100 -13.22 0.18 25.41
CA SER A 100 -12.72 -0.83 26.34
C SER A 100 -11.79 -1.84 25.66
N ARG A 101 -11.51 -2.95 26.35
CA ARG A 101 -10.48 -3.91 25.96
C ARG A 101 -10.84 -5.35 26.28
N VAL A 102 -10.31 -6.26 25.47
CA VAL A 102 -10.31 -7.71 25.74
C VAL A 102 -8.91 -8.23 25.54
N PHE A 103 -8.20 -8.53 26.65
CA PHE A 103 -6.78 -8.89 26.61
C PHE A 103 -6.41 -10.15 27.37
N THR A 104 -5.52 -10.94 26.79
CA THR A 104 -4.72 -11.92 27.51
C THR A 104 -3.29 -11.38 27.64
N LEU A 105 -2.82 -11.15 28.86
CA LEU A 105 -1.57 -10.40 29.10
C LEU A 105 -0.34 -11.30 29.20
N GLN A 106 -0.52 -12.61 29.38
CA GLN A 106 0.56 -13.58 29.33
C GLN A 106 0.20 -14.74 28.38
N GLY A 107 -0.30 -14.40 27.20
CA GLY A 107 -0.78 -15.39 26.24
C GLY A 107 -2.07 -16.06 26.71
N GLY A 108 -2.45 -17.13 26.02
CA GLY A 108 -3.78 -17.72 26.14
C GLY A 108 -4.67 -17.22 25.02
N ASP A 109 -5.58 -18.10 24.60
CA ASP A 109 -6.32 -17.93 23.36
C ASP A 109 -7.48 -16.95 23.53
N ILE A 110 -7.85 -16.30 22.43
CA ILE A 110 -9.06 -15.49 22.36
C ILE A 110 -9.95 -16.09 21.27
N LEU A 111 -11.15 -16.53 21.65
CA LEU A 111 -12.20 -16.96 20.74
C LEU A 111 -13.39 -16.01 20.89
N MET A 112 -13.78 -15.36 19.80
CA MET A 112 -15.00 -14.56 19.71
C MET A 112 -15.88 -15.12 18.60
N TRP A 113 -17.12 -15.45 18.93
CA TRP A 113 -18.13 -15.95 18.00
C TRP A 113 -19.36 -15.05 18.02
N THR A 114 -19.81 -14.61 16.85
CA THR A 114 -21.13 -14.04 16.63
C THR A 114 -21.90 -14.89 15.62
N SER A 115 -23.17 -15.17 15.91
CA SER A 115 -24.02 -15.96 14.99
C SER A 115 -24.63 -15.08 13.89
N ASN A 116 -25.00 -13.85 14.20
CA ASN A 116 -25.78 -12.95 13.37
C ASN A 116 -25.30 -11.48 13.43
N GLY A 117 -24.29 -11.16 14.24
CA GLY A 117 -23.76 -9.80 14.39
C GLY A 117 -22.28 -9.64 14.06
N ASP A 118 -21.74 -8.50 14.48
CA ASP A 118 -20.40 -8.02 14.19
C ASP A 118 -19.46 -8.12 15.40
N ILE A 119 -18.16 -8.21 15.15
CA ILE A 119 -17.12 -8.11 16.18
C ILE A 119 -16.36 -6.80 15.99
N THR A 120 -16.44 -5.90 16.96
CA THR A 120 -15.80 -4.58 16.88
C THR A 120 -14.83 -4.36 18.03
N ALA A 121 -13.55 -4.17 17.70
CA ALA A 121 -12.48 -3.84 18.66
C ALA A 121 -12.60 -2.41 19.22
N GLY A 122 -13.37 -1.56 18.53
CA GLY A 122 -13.79 -0.26 19.03
C GLY A 122 -12.83 0.89 18.74
N ALA A 123 -12.98 1.97 19.51
CA ALA A 123 -12.28 3.23 19.30
C ALA A 123 -11.45 3.60 20.53
N GLY A 124 -10.25 4.12 20.34
CA GLY A 124 -9.37 4.54 21.43
C GLY A 124 -7.90 4.46 21.04
N ALA A 125 -7.03 5.02 21.90
CA ALA A 125 -5.60 4.91 21.67
C ALA A 125 -5.19 3.44 21.59
N LYS A 126 -4.53 3.07 20.48
CA LYS A 126 -3.90 1.75 20.31
C LYS A 126 -3.07 1.47 21.55
N THR A 127 -3.21 0.26 22.09
CA THR A 127 -2.40 -0.15 23.23
C THR A 127 -0.94 -0.11 22.84
N SER A 128 -0.19 0.77 23.46
CA SER A 128 1.25 0.82 23.34
C SER A 128 1.81 0.02 24.50
N VAL A 129 2.62 -1.00 24.22
CA VAL A 129 3.51 -1.56 25.23
C VAL A 129 4.60 -0.53 25.48
N ARG A 130 4.33 0.51 26.27
CA ARG A 130 5.40 1.40 26.72
C ARG A 130 6.18 0.65 27.80
N GLN A 131 7.50 0.74 27.71
CA GLN A 131 8.37 0.50 28.86
C GLN A 131 8.07 1.59 29.92
N VAL A 132 7.01 1.42 30.70
CA VAL A 132 6.81 2.17 31.94
C VAL A 132 7.69 1.47 32.99
N PRO A 133 8.37 2.20 33.88
CA PRO A 133 9.12 1.58 34.98
C PRO A 133 8.26 0.59 35.76
N LEU A 134 8.85 -0.55 36.13
CA LEU A 134 8.19 -1.62 36.88
C LEU A 134 7.61 -1.05 38.19
N ILE A 135 6.28 -1.09 38.34
CA ILE A 135 5.60 -0.64 39.56
C ILE A 135 5.51 -1.83 40.51
N TYR A 136 6.16 -1.75 41.66
CA TYR A 136 6.03 -2.74 42.72
C TYR A 136 4.74 -2.47 43.50
N ALA A 137 3.82 -3.44 43.51
CA ALA A 137 2.61 -3.41 44.30
C ALA A 137 2.78 -4.32 45.52
N MET A 138 2.68 -3.73 46.71
CA MET A 138 2.70 -4.46 47.97
C MET A 138 1.25 -4.74 48.39
N SER A 139 0.91 -6.02 48.58
CA SER A 139 -0.37 -6.43 49.14
C SER A 139 -0.40 -6.22 50.66
N ASN A 140 -1.58 -6.17 51.26
CA ASN A 140 -1.77 -5.93 52.71
C ASN A 140 -1.16 -7.04 53.59
N ASP A 141 -0.84 -8.20 53.01
CA ASP A 141 -0.14 -9.32 53.62
C ASP A 141 1.40 -9.25 53.48
N GLY A 142 1.91 -8.15 52.92
CA GLY A 142 3.35 -7.91 52.75
C GLY A 142 3.96 -8.58 51.51
N MET A 143 3.15 -9.19 50.64
CA MET A 143 3.65 -9.76 49.39
C MET A 143 3.96 -8.65 48.38
N VAL A 144 5.22 -8.54 47.95
CA VAL A 144 5.66 -7.61 46.90
C VAL A 144 5.50 -8.29 45.55
N SER A 145 4.61 -7.76 44.72
CA SER A 145 4.39 -8.23 43.35
C SER A 145 4.80 -7.15 42.35
N VAL A 146 5.45 -7.56 41.27
CA VAL A 146 5.77 -6.66 40.16
C VAL A 146 4.51 -6.49 39.30
N ASN A 147 3.97 -5.27 39.24
CA ASN A 147 2.82 -4.97 38.38
C ASN A 147 3.28 -4.67 36.95
N VAL A 148 3.66 -5.72 36.21
CA VAL A 148 3.93 -5.67 34.76
C VAL A 148 2.68 -5.38 33.92
N PHE A 149 1.49 -5.40 34.54
CA PHE A 149 0.20 -5.27 33.85
C PHE A 149 -0.26 -3.83 33.68
N GLY A 150 0.34 -2.87 34.40
CA GLY A 150 0.16 -1.44 34.16
C GLY A 150 0.84 -0.93 32.88
N LEU A 151 1.62 -1.78 32.21
CA LEU A 151 2.37 -1.45 30.98
C LEU A 151 1.52 -1.59 29.71
N GLN A 152 0.35 -2.22 29.83
CA GLN A 152 -0.56 -2.52 28.71
C GLN A 152 -1.76 -1.57 28.80
N THR A 153 -1.57 -0.34 28.33
CA THR A 153 -2.56 0.75 28.36
C THR A 153 -3.20 0.90 26.98
N GLY A 154 -4.53 0.76 26.86
CA GLY A 154 -5.24 1.06 25.62
C GLY A 154 -6.51 0.23 25.42
N ALA A 155 -7.24 0.55 24.36
CA ALA A 155 -8.45 -0.16 23.93
C ALA A 155 -8.11 -1.26 22.89
N GLY A 156 -9.05 -2.17 22.64
CA GLY A 156 -8.99 -3.13 21.53
C GLY A 156 -8.97 -4.60 21.97
N ILE A 157 -8.67 -5.48 21.02
CA ILE A 157 -8.58 -6.94 21.23
C ILE A 157 -7.11 -7.36 21.13
N GLY A 158 -6.63 -8.18 22.05
CA GLY A 158 -5.18 -8.38 22.19
C GLY A 158 -4.77 -9.65 22.91
N VAL A 159 -3.99 -10.50 22.24
CA VAL A 159 -3.13 -11.48 22.92
C VAL A 159 -1.73 -10.88 23.01
N LEU A 160 -1.29 -10.62 24.23
CA LEU A 160 -0.12 -9.80 24.53
C LEU A 160 0.88 -10.58 25.40
N ASP A 161 2.15 -10.15 25.33
CA ASP A 161 3.19 -10.63 26.23
C ASP A 161 3.65 -9.50 27.16
N ALA A 162 3.14 -9.52 28.38
CA ALA A 162 3.54 -8.58 29.42
C ALA A 162 4.93 -8.90 29.99
N LEU A 163 5.48 -10.11 29.75
CA LEU A 163 6.82 -10.52 30.16
C LEU A 163 7.77 -10.51 28.96
N GLN A 164 7.99 -9.33 28.36
CA GLN A 164 8.95 -9.17 27.25
C GLN A 164 10.29 -9.83 27.62
N GLY A 165 10.63 -10.95 26.97
CA GLY A 165 11.97 -11.53 26.99
C GLY A 165 12.20 -12.81 27.81
N GLU A 166 11.22 -13.35 28.55
CA GLU A 166 11.42 -14.63 29.28
C GLU A 166 10.78 -15.86 28.61
N SER A 167 10.15 -15.68 27.46
CA SER A 167 9.26 -16.69 26.87
C SER A 167 9.78 -17.27 25.54
N GLU A 168 11.06 -17.66 25.48
CA GLU A 168 11.55 -18.53 24.38
C GLU A 168 10.80 -19.88 24.29
N GLN A 169 9.94 -20.18 25.27
CA GLN A 169 9.12 -21.40 25.38
C GLN A 169 7.62 -21.12 25.54
N ARG A 170 7.10 -19.96 25.13
CA ARG A 170 5.63 -19.78 25.14
C ARG A 170 4.98 -20.65 24.07
N GLU A 171 3.93 -21.37 24.43
CA GLU A 171 3.02 -21.92 23.43
C GLU A 171 2.41 -20.78 22.62
N LYS A 172 2.38 -20.95 21.29
CA LYS A 172 1.75 -20.00 20.38
C LYS A 172 0.28 -19.89 20.78
N SER A 173 -0.15 -18.67 21.10
CA SER A 173 -1.56 -18.40 21.35
C SER A 173 -2.31 -18.27 20.02
N ARG A 174 -3.61 -18.54 20.04
CA ARG A 174 -4.49 -18.39 18.89
C ARG A 174 -5.56 -17.35 19.17
N MET A 175 -5.83 -16.52 18.18
CA MET A 175 -6.97 -15.63 18.16
C MET A 175 -7.92 -16.02 17.02
N ASP A 176 -9.13 -16.43 17.37
CA ASP A 176 -10.21 -16.79 16.45
C ASP A 176 -11.33 -15.74 16.55
N LEU A 177 -11.53 -14.95 15.50
CA LEU A 177 -12.62 -13.96 15.39
C LEU A 177 -13.59 -14.42 14.31
N LEU A 178 -14.76 -14.90 14.74
CA LEU A 178 -15.71 -15.61 13.89
C LEU A 178 -17.03 -14.84 13.84
N ALA A 179 -17.27 -14.16 12.72
CA ALA A 179 -18.47 -13.36 12.43
C ALA A 179 -18.99 -13.67 11.01
N PHE A 180 -19.40 -14.92 10.76
CA PHE A 180 -19.67 -15.42 9.41
C PHE A 180 -20.74 -14.64 8.63
N ARG A 181 -21.69 -14.03 9.33
CA ARG A 181 -22.76 -13.20 8.76
C ARG A 181 -22.52 -11.69 8.90
N GLY A 182 -21.46 -11.30 9.60
CA GLY A 182 -21.15 -9.92 9.94
C GLY A 182 -19.73 -9.51 9.55
N GLU A 183 -19.24 -8.45 10.17
CA GLU A 183 -17.90 -7.93 10.01
C GLU A 183 -17.01 -8.17 11.23
N VAL A 184 -15.70 -8.24 10.97
CA VAL A 184 -14.69 -8.04 12.01
C VAL A 184 -14.04 -6.67 11.77
N ASN A 185 -14.26 -5.75 12.71
CA ASN A 185 -13.81 -4.38 12.61
C ASN A 185 -12.74 -4.08 13.67
N ALA A 186 -11.52 -3.83 13.21
CA ALA A 186 -10.40 -3.52 14.09
C ALA A 186 -10.51 -2.11 14.70
N GLY A 187 -11.31 -1.22 14.11
CA GLY A 187 -11.46 0.19 14.53
C GLY A 187 -10.12 0.90 14.69
N ASP A 188 -10.12 2.00 15.44
CA ASP A 188 -8.88 2.73 15.77
C ASP A 188 -8.07 2.04 16.88
N ALA A 189 -8.76 1.29 17.74
CA ALA A 189 -8.16 0.59 18.87
C ALA A 189 -7.21 -0.54 18.42
N GLY A 190 -7.57 -1.22 17.33
CA GLY A 190 -6.80 -2.28 16.69
C GLY A 190 -6.97 -3.64 17.34
N ILE A 191 -6.47 -4.65 16.61
CA ILE A 191 -6.45 -6.06 17.01
C ILE A 191 -5.00 -6.54 17.00
N ARG A 192 -4.55 -7.24 18.04
CA ARG A 192 -3.15 -7.69 18.12
C ARG A 192 -3.05 -9.11 18.63
N VAL A 193 -2.18 -9.90 18.03
CA VAL A 193 -1.93 -11.25 18.51
C VAL A 193 -0.44 -11.54 18.47
N ILE A 194 0.02 -12.22 19.51
CA ILE A 194 1.30 -12.90 19.53
C ILE A 194 1.00 -14.39 19.37
N GLY A 195 1.18 -14.89 18.15
CA GLY A 195 0.72 -16.20 17.71
C GLY A 195 -0.21 -16.10 16.51
N ASP A 196 -1.05 -17.11 16.32
CA ASP A 196 -1.82 -17.29 15.09
C ASP A 196 -3.15 -16.50 15.14
N LEU A 197 -3.51 -15.86 14.04
CA LEU A 197 -4.78 -15.18 13.83
C LEU A 197 -5.61 -15.91 12.79
N ASN A 198 -6.87 -16.13 13.12
CA ASN A 198 -7.88 -16.62 12.20
C ASN A 198 -9.11 -15.73 12.27
N ILE A 199 -9.43 -15.10 11.13
CA ILE A 199 -10.62 -14.29 10.98
C ILE A 199 -11.55 -14.98 9.98
N ALA A 200 -12.80 -15.20 10.37
CA ALA A 200 -13.82 -15.70 9.47
C ALA A 200 -15.03 -14.75 9.52
N ALA A 201 -15.09 -13.83 8.56
CA ALA A 201 -16.15 -12.83 8.49
C ALA A 201 -16.56 -12.54 7.04
N LEU A 202 -17.72 -11.92 6.85
CA LEU A 202 -18.16 -11.44 5.53
C LEU A 202 -17.23 -10.34 5.01
N ARG A 203 -16.75 -9.48 5.92
CA ARG A 203 -15.76 -8.45 5.63
C ARG A 203 -14.88 -8.18 6.85
N VAL A 204 -13.67 -7.72 6.59
CA VAL A 204 -12.74 -7.25 7.62
C VAL A 204 -12.48 -5.77 7.38
N VAL A 205 -12.74 -4.95 8.40
CA VAL A 205 -12.58 -3.49 8.37
C VAL A 205 -11.40 -3.08 9.23
N GLY A 206 -10.61 -2.13 8.75
CA GLY A 206 -9.43 -1.64 9.48
C GLY A 206 -8.29 -2.65 9.54
N ALA A 207 -8.07 -3.45 8.48
CA ALA A 207 -7.02 -4.47 8.46
C ALA A 207 -5.61 -3.92 8.75
N GLU A 208 -5.36 -2.65 8.41
CA GLU A 208 -4.14 -1.90 8.74
C GLU A 208 -3.93 -1.69 10.25
N ASN A 209 -4.99 -1.82 11.06
CA ASN A 209 -4.96 -1.74 12.51
C ASN A 209 -4.84 -3.12 13.17
N ILE A 210 -4.66 -4.18 12.38
CA ILE A 210 -4.44 -5.54 12.87
C ILE A 210 -2.95 -5.90 12.80
N GLN A 211 -2.40 -6.39 13.91
CA GLN A 211 -0.97 -6.71 14.03
C GLN A 211 -0.80 -8.15 14.52
N VAL A 212 -0.21 -8.99 13.68
CA VAL A 212 0.12 -10.39 13.98
C VAL A 212 1.62 -10.50 14.16
N SER A 213 2.05 -10.95 15.33
CA SER A 213 3.46 -11.17 15.66
C SER A 213 3.69 -12.65 15.89
N GLN A 214 4.76 -13.22 15.32
CA GLN A 214 5.21 -14.60 15.60
C GLN A 214 4.17 -15.72 15.30
N GLY A 215 3.29 -15.50 14.32
CA GLY A 215 2.33 -16.50 13.86
C GLY A 215 1.77 -16.21 12.48
N GLU A 216 0.91 -17.11 12.01
CA GLU A 216 0.26 -16.97 10.71
C GLU A 216 -1.06 -16.21 10.85
N SER A 217 -1.48 -15.53 9.77
CA SER A 217 -2.76 -14.82 9.70
C SER A 217 -3.59 -15.38 8.56
N THR A 218 -4.82 -15.78 8.87
CA THR A 218 -5.78 -16.33 7.90
C THR A 218 -7.07 -15.52 7.88
N GLY A 219 -7.65 -15.34 6.69
CA GLY A 219 -8.91 -14.60 6.50
C GLY A 219 -8.78 -13.07 6.56
N MET A 220 -7.55 -12.54 6.57
CA MET A 220 -7.32 -11.13 6.27
C MET A 220 -7.56 -10.83 4.79
N PRO A 221 -8.02 -9.61 4.45
CA PRO A 221 -7.98 -9.12 3.08
C PRO A 221 -6.54 -9.20 2.57
N ASP A 222 -6.37 -9.63 1.32
CA ASP A 222 -5.05 -9.70 0.69
C ASP A 222 -4.53 -8.27 0.48
N VAL A 223 -3.82 -7.75 1.48
CA VAL A 223 -3.19 -6.43 1.39
C VAL A 223 -2.01 -6.62 0.46
N ALA A 224 -2.19 -6.25 -0.82
CA ALA A 224 -1.09 -6.18 -1.77
C ALA A 224 0.07 -5.45 -1.10
N GLN A 225 1.13 -6.19 -0.75
CA GLN A 225 2.31 -5.59 -0.16
C GLN A 225 2.91 -4.69 -1.24
N VAL A 226 2.68 -3.39 -1.13
CA VAL A 226 3.37 -2.42 -1.95
C VAL A 226 4.84 -2.53 -1.56
N ASN A 227 5.60 -3.25 -2.38
CA ASN A 227 7.03 -3.41 -2.18
C ASN A 227 7.67 -2.04 -2.43
N VAL A 228 7.75 -1.24 -1.37
CA VAL A 228 8.33 0.11 -1.38
C VAL A 228 9.78 0.11 -1.87
N SER A 229 10.51 -1.00 -1.67
CA SER A 229 11.84 -1.20 -2.24
C SER A 229 11.80 -1.33 -3.76
N ALA A 230 10.86 -2.11 -4.30
CA ALA A 230 10.64 -2.23 -5.74
C ALA A 230 10.14 -0.91 -6.36
N LEU A 231 9.27 -0.17 -5.67
CA LEU A 231 8.80 1.14 -6.11
C LEU A 231 9.93 2.18 -6.12
N THR A 232 10.79 2.17 -5.10
CA THR A 232 11.97 3.07 -5.02
C THR A 232 12.98 2.74 -6.11
N ASN A 233 13.23 1.44 -6.36
CA ASN A 233 14.11 0.99 -7.45
C ASN A 233 13.55 1.34 -8.83
N ALA A 234 12.23 1.17 -9.04
CA ALA A 234 11.58 1.57 -10.29
C ALA A 234 11.66 3.09 -10.52
N SER A 235 11.46 3.89 -9.46
CA SER A 235 11.58 5.35 -9.51
C SER A 235 13.01 5.82 -9.83
N ALA A 236 14.01 5.14 -9.25
CA ALA A 236 15.42 5.38 -9.56
C ALA A 236 15.73 5.04 -11.04
N ALA A 237 15.25 3.89 -11.53
CA ALA A 237 15.44 3.47 -12.93
C ALA A 237 14.76 4.43 -13.93
N ALA A 238 13.53 4.86 -13.64
CA ALA A 238 12.81 5.85 -14.46
C ALA A 238 13.55 7.19 -14.52
N SER A 239 14.10 7.63 -13.39
CA SER A 239 14.88 8.88 -13.32
C SER A 239 16.18 8.78 -14.12
N GLN A 240 16.88 7.64 -14.05
CA GLN A 240 18.07 7.39 -14.85
C GLN A 240 17.76 7.33 -16.35
N ALA A 241 16.66 6.68 -16.75
CA ALA A 241 16.22 6.64 -18.14
C ALA A 241 15.88 8.03 -18.68
N ALA A 242 15.23 8.88 -17.87
CA ALA A 242 14.95 10.27 -18.23
C ALA A 242 16.23 11.08 -18.45
N THR A 243 17.24 10.92 -17.58
CA THR A 243 18.55 11.57 -17.75
C THR A 243 19.26 11.10 -19.01
N ALA A 244 19.28 9.79 -19.26
CA ALA A 244 19.89 9.22 -20.46
C ALA A 244 19.21 9.71 -21.75
N ALA A 245 17.87 9.82 -21.75
CA ALA A 245 17.13 10.39 -22.87
C ALA A 245 17.48 11.88 -23.10
N GLN A 246 17.65 12.66 -22.03
CA GLN A 246 18.09 14.06 -22.14
C GLN A 246 19.52 14.17 -22.71
N GLU A 247 20.43 13.29 -22.29
CA GLU A 247 21.81 13.25 -22.83
C GLU A 247 21.84 12.94 -24.33
N VAL A 248 21.01 12.00 -24.79
CA VAL A 248 20.91 11.67 -26.23
C VAL A 248 20.43 12.88 -27.03
N VAL A 249 19.37 13.56 -26.57
CA VAL A 249 18.87 14.78 -27.22
C VAL A 249 19.91 15.90 -27.23
N GLN A 250 20.68 16.07 -26.15
CA GLN A 250 21.75 17.06 -26.12
C GLN A 250 22.89 16.71 -27.09
N ARG A 251 23.26 15.43 -27.18
CA ARG A 251 24.28 14.93 -28.11
C ARG A 251 23.84 15.11 -29.57
N GLU A 252 22.59 14.82 -29.89
CA GLU A 252 22.04 15.07 -31.24
C GLU A 252 22.06 16.56 -31.59
N ARG A 253 21.70 17.45 -30.63
CA ARG A 253 21.78 18.91 -30.85
C ARG A 253 23.23 19.38 -31.06
N ALA A 254 24.19 18.79 -30.36
CA ALA A 254 25.61 19.11 -30.54
C ALA A 254 26.13 18.64 -31.90
N ALA A 255 25.82 17.41 -32.30
CA ALA A 255 26.19 16.86 -33.61
C ALA A 255 25.54 17.64 -34.76
N ALA A 256 24.27 18.04 -34.61
CA ALA A 256 23.59 18.89 -35.57
C ALA A 256 24.25 20.27 -35.70
N ARG A 257 24.82 20.82 -34.62
CA ARG A 257 25.55 22.10 -34.64
C ARG A 257 26.92 22.01 -35.31
N GLU A 258 27.64 20.91 -35.13
CA GLU A 258 28.92 20.67 -35.82
C GLU A 258 28.73 20.42 -37.33
N ALA A 259 27.57 19.87 -37.73
CA ALA A 259 27.25 19.64 -39.14
C ALA A 259 26.82 20.90 -39.92
N LEU A 260 26.73 22.09 -39.28
CA LEU A 260 26.46 23.33 -40.03
C LEU A 260 27.73 23.81 -40.76
N PRO A 261 27.66 24.08 -42.08
CA PRO A 261 28.79 24.57 -42.85
C PRO A 261 29.24 25.95 -42.33
N SER A 262 30.53 26.07 -41.99
CA SER A 262 31.15 27.31 -41.55
C SER A 262 31.60 28.16 -42.74
N VAL A 263 31.00 29.35 -42.89
CA VAL A 263 31.41 30.32 -43.91
C VAL A 263 32.47 31.25 -43.29
N PHE A 264 33.73 31.04 -43.65
CA PHE A 264 34.82 31.94 -43.27
C PHE A 264 34.93 33.08 -44.29
N THR A 265 34.68 34.32 -43.86
CA THR A 265 34.96 35.51 -44.68
C THR A 265 36.41 35.92 -44.44
N VAL A 266 37.30 35.53 -45.33
CA VAL A 266 38.70 35.97 -45.29
C VAL A 266 38.80 37.35 -45.93
N ARG A 267 39.11 38.38 -45.13
CA ARG A 267 39.46 39.71 -45.65
C ARG A 267 40.98 39.86 -45.60
N VAL A 268 41.61 39.68 -46.75
CA VAL A 268 43.03 40.00 -46.93
C VAL A 268 43.15 41.53 -46.95
N VAL A 269 43.83 42.09 -45.94
CA VAL A 269 43.92 43.56 -45.76
C VAL A 269 45.15 44.13 -46.49
N ASN A 270 46.10 43.31 -46.93
CA ASN A 270 47.26 43.80 -47.64
C ASN A 270 47.96 42.69 -48.44
N PHE A 271 48.23 42.94 -49.71
CA PHE A 271 49.28 42.22 -50.44
C PHE A 271 50.50 43.14 -50.38
N GLY A 272 51.50 42.72 -49.61
CA GLY A 272 52.79 43.39 -49.59
C GLY A 272 53.38 43.39 -50.99
N ASP A 273 53.64 44.60 -51.46
CA ASP A 273 54.10 44.98 -52.79
C ASP A 273 55.56 44.54 -53.01
N GLU A 274 55.79 43.59 -53.91
CA GLU A 274 57.10 43.37 -54.52
C GLU A 274 56.93 43.51 -56.04
N ALA A 275 57.46 44.62 -56.56
CA ALA A 275 57.30 45.04 -57.93
C ALA A 275 57.94 44.06 -58.92
N THR A 276 57.18 43.65 -59.95
CA THR A 276 57.76 43.44 -61.28
C THR A 276 56.74 43.80 -62.38
N SER A 277 57.31 44.48 -63.37
CA SER A 277 56.77 45.10 -64.56
C SER A 277 55.93 44.22 -65.50
N GLY A 278 54.88 44.82 -66.07
CA GLY A 278 54.65 44.81 -67.52
C GLY A 278 53.38 44.10 -68.02
N GLY A 279 52.50 44.86 -68.69
CA GLY A 279 51.67 44.33 -69.79
C GLY A 279 50.18 44.70 -69.81
N ASN A 280 49.83 45.69 -70.65
CA ASN A 280 48.59 45.96 -71.41
C ASN A 280 47.19 45.45 -70.96
N ALA A 281 46.28 46.45 -70.90
CA ALA A 281 44.80 46.54 -70.95
C ALA A 281 44.00 45.51 -71.81
N PRO A 282 42.62 45.53 -71.86
CA PRO A 282 41.59 46.16 -70.99
C PRO A 282 40.42 45.23 -70.54
N THR A 283 39.59 45.79 -69.66
CA THR A 283 38.20 45.51 -69.27
C THR A 283 37.32 44.65 -70.22
N GLN A 284 36.66 43.62 -69.67
CA GLN A 284 35.29 43.24 -70.07
C GLN A 284 34.40 42.97 -68.85
N THR A 285 33.20 43.49 -68.99
CA THR A 285 32.11 43.65 -68.03
C THR A 285 31.11 42.50 -68.16
N ARG A 286 30.39 42.18 -67.06
CA ARG A 286 29.18 41.31 -67.00
C ARG A 286 29.49 39.82 -67.26
N GLU A 287 29.05 38.86 -66.46
CA GLU A 287 27.69 38.66 -65.99
C GLU A 287 27.68 37.69 -64.80
N ARG A 288 26.81 37.99 -63.83
CA ARG A 288 26.47 37.14 -62.70
C ARG A 288 25.38 36.18 -63.19
N ALA A 289 25.71 34.91 -63.40
CA ALA A 289 24.72 33.87 -63.67
C ALA A 289 25.04 32.63 -62.81
N ALA A 290 23.98 32.13 -62.18
CA ALA A 290 23.97 31.06 -61.19
C ALA A 290 24.67 29.79 -61.69
N ARG A 291 25.55 29.22 -60.87
CA ARG A 291 26.10 27.87 -61.06
C ARG A 291 25.33 26.93 -60.14
N ASP A 292 24.19 26.44 -60.63
CA ASP A 292 23.56 25.24 -60.10
C ASP A 292 24.23 24.02 -60.73
N GLY A 293 24.61 23.05 -59.89
CA GLY A 293 25.27 21.83 -60.29
C GLY A 293 24.35 20.96 -61.14
N TYR A 294 24.73 20.79 -62.41
CA TYR A 294 24.06 19.89 -63.35
C TYR A 294 24.83 18.57 -63.46
N ASP A 295 24.13 17.46 -63.27
CA ASP A 295 24.65 16.11 -63.55
C ASP A 295 24.54 15.80 -65.05
N TRP A 296 25.68 15.64 -65.70
CA TRP A 296 25.81 15.40 -67.15
C TRP A 296 25.38 13.99 -67.57
N ASN A 297 25.21 13.06 -66.63
CA ASN A 297 24.76 11.69 -66.92
C ASN A 297 23.27 11.47 -66.64
N SER A 298 22.52 12.52 -66.27
CA SER A 298 21.08 12.40 -66.06
C SER A 298 20.35 12.28 -67.40
N PRO A 299 19.43 11.31 -67.56
CA PRO A 299 18.58 11.21 -68.76
C PRO A 299 17.55 12.34 -68.86
N VAL A 300 17.44 13.21 -67.84
CA VAL A 300 16.52 14.35 -67.80
C VAL A 300 17.29 15.62 -67.42
N GLN A 301 17.20 16.65 -68.26
CA GLN A 301 17.83 17.96 -68.03
C GLN A 301 16.76 19.07 -68.06
N VAL A 302 16.69 19.88 -66.99
CA VAL A 302 15.69 20.96 -66.89
C VAL A 302 16.31 22.27 -67.38
N LEU A 303 16.12 22.60 -68.65
CA LEU A 303 16.72 23.79 -69.27
C LEU A 303 16.29 25.14 -68.64
N GLY A 304 15.26 25.12 -67.78
CA GLY A 304 14.83 26.23 -66.95
C GLY A 304 13.32 26.24 -66.74
N SER A 305 12.84 26.99 -65.75
CA SER A 305 11.42 27.26 -65.56
C SER A 305 11.06 28.59 -66.23
N GLY A 306 10.54 28.56 -67.46
CA GLY A 306 10.09 29.78 -68.16
C GLY A 306 10.30 29.74 -69.68
N ALA A 307 10.19 30.90 -70.32
CA ALA A 307 10.42 31.04 -71.76
C ALA A 307 11.88 30.72 -72.09
N LEU A 308 12.10 29.61 -72.80
CA LEU A 308 13.44 29.15 -73.18
C LEU A 308 14.11 30.13 -74.16
N SER A 309 15.41 30.37 -73.95
CA SER A 309 16.22 31.20 -74.84
C SER A 309 16.43 30.52 -76.21
N ALA A 310 16.83 31.29 -77.22
CA ALA A 310 17.07 30.76 -78.57
C ALA A 310 18.15 29.66 -78.60
N GLU A 311 19.16 29.77 -77.73
CA GLU A 311 20.23 28.78 -77.58
C GLU A 311 19.74 27.51 -76.90
N GLN A 312 18.87 27.62 -75.89
CA GLN A 312 18.28 26.47 -75.21
C GLN A 312 17.31 25.69 -76.11
N LYS A 313 16.59 26.39 -77.00
CA LYS A 313 15.71 25.74 -77.99
C LYS A 313 16.49 24.93 -79.04
N ALA A 314 17.78 25.20 -79.25
CA ALA A 314 18.61 24.44 -80.17
C ALA A 314 19.03 23.07 -79.61
N LEU A 315 18.97 22.90 -78.28
CA LEU A 315 19.28 21.64 -77.59
C LEU A 315 18.07 20.69 -77.50
N LEU A 316 16.88 21.17 -77.87
CA LEU A 316 15.66 20.36 -77.87
C LEU A 316 15.57 19.48 -79.12
N THR A 317 15.03 18.29 -78.93
CA THR A 317 14.66 17.40 -80.02
C THR A 317 13.49 17.96 -80.84
N GLU A 318 13.33 17.49 -82.08
CA GLU A 318 12.26 17.93 -82.99
C GLU A 318 10.85 17.62 -82.44
N GLU A 319 10.74 16.64 -81.54
CA GLU A 319 9.49 16.27 -80.87
C GLU A 319 9.17 17.25 -79.72
N GLU A 320 10.16 17.61 -78.91
CA GLU A 320 10.02 18.60 -77.83
C GLU A 320 9.74 20.01 -78.38
N ARG A 321 10.34 20.37 -79.51
CA ARG A 321 10.06 21.65 -80.20
C ARG A 321 8.63 21.75 -80.70
N ARG A 322 8.01 20.63 -81.09
CA ARG A 322 6.59 20.58 -81.48
C ARG A 322 5.66 20.73 -80.28
N ASN A 323 6.00 20.12 -79.16
CA ASN A 323 5.20 20.24 -77.93
C ASN A 323 5.23 21.64 -77.31
N LEU A 324 6.23 22.48 -77.63
CA LEU A 324 6.27 23.89 -77.22
C LEU A 324 5.44 24.83 -78.11
N GLN A 325 4.93 24.36 -79.25
CA GLN A 325 4.16 25.17 -80.22
C GLN A 325 2.65 24.87 -80.20
N GLN A 326 2.19 23.97 -79.33
CA GLN A 326 0.77 23.74 -79.02
C GLN A 326 0.38 24.50 -77.76
#